data_AF-A0A2U2PFU3-F1
#
_entry.id   AF-A0A2U2PFU3-F1
#
_cell.length_a   1.000
_cell.length_b   1.000
_cell.length_c   1.000
_cell.angle_alpha   90.00
_cell.angle_beta   90.00
_cell.angle_gamma   90.00
#
_symmetry.space_group_name_H-M   'P 1'
#
loop_
_entity.id
_entity.type
_entity.pdbx_description
1 polymer ?
#
loop_
_entity_poly.entity_id
_entity_poly.type
_entity_poly.pdbx_seq_one_letter_code
_entity_poly.pdbx_strand_id
1 'polypeptide(L)'
;MDQNCMGNAAPRRAGLNRSMNILSKKNLAMARTWYAYNGIGLARDSGSYIYSPVPPLCTAGWDLCAVYAEYSGSLPASISNNLRLYIAAGRVTGLPQPQTPPGSKKFVYMKP
;
A
#
# COMPACT_ATOMS: atom_id res chain seq x y z
N MET A 1 -49.57 -47.96 -24.61
CA MET A 1 -49.88 -48.09 -23.18
C MET A 1 -48.90 -47.21 -22.43
N ASP A 2 -49.41 -46.10 -21.91
CA ASP A 2 -48.73 -45.12 -21.08
C ASP A 2 -49.12 -45.41 -19.63
N GLN A 3 -48.17 -45.45 -18.69
CA GLN A 3 -48.48 -45.56 -17.27
C GLN A 3 -47.40 -44.86 -16.41
N ASN A 4 -47.78 -43.64 -16.01
CA ASN A 4 -47.72 -43.09 -14.65
C ASN A 4 -46.37 -42.84 -13.97
N CYS A 5 -45.91 -41.59 -14.10
CA CYS A 5 -45.99 -40.51 -13.11
C CYS A 5 -45.98 -40.79 -11.59
N MET A 6 -45.19 -39.93 -10.92
CA MET A 6 -45.16 -39.51 -9.49
C MET A 6 -44.42 -40.46 -8.55
N GLY A 7 -43.43 -40.06 -7.73
CA GLY A 7 -42.94 -38.76 -7.30
C GLY A 7 -42.47 -38.92 -5.85
N ASN A 8 -41.31 -38.33 -5.49
CA ASN A 8 -41.06 -37.62 -4.23
C ASN A 8 -39.62 -37.70 -3.69
N ALA A 9 -39.17 -36.52 -3.27
CA ALA A 9 -38.23 -36.21 -2.19
C ALA A 9 -36.71 -36.40 -2.41
N ALA A 10 -36.08 -35.27 -2.73
CA ALA A 10 -34.67 -34.92 -2.43
C ALA A 10 -34.39 -34.86 -0.90
N PRO A 11 -33.19 -34.46 -0.44
CA PRO A 11 -31.84 -34.75 -0.88
C PRO A 11 -30.96 -35.37 0.24
N ARG A 12 -29.74 -35.73 -0.17
CA ARG A 12 -28.67 -36.42 0.56
C ARG A 12 -28.23 -35.68 1.83
N ARG A 13 -27.98 -36.47 2.87
CA ARG A 13 -27.40 -36.08 4.16
C ARG A 13 -26.17 -35.19 3.99
N ALA A 14 -26.29 -34.02 4.59
CA ALA A 14 -25.32 -33.30 5.41
C ALA A 14 -23.93 -33.96 5.56
N GLY A 15 -22.89 -33.15 5.31
CA GLY A 15 -21.53 -33.50 5.68
C GLY A 15 -20.43 -32.92 4.80
N LEU A 16 -20.67 -31.79 4.13
CA LEU A 16 -19.59 -30.96 3.57
C LEU A 16 -18.77 -30.35 4.74
N ASN A 17 -17.84 -31.11 5.31
CA ASN A 17 -16.70 -30.50 6.00
C ASN A 17 -15.66 -30.08 4.94
N ARG A 18 -16.07 -29.13 4.09
CA ARG A 18 -15.15 -28.35 3.28
C ARG A 18 -14.58 -27.24 4.15
N SER A 19 -13.26 -27.19 4.20
CA SER A 19 -12.48 -25.95 4.29
C SER A 19 -12.87 -24.99 5.40
N MET A 20 -12.43 -25.27 6.63
CA MET A 20 -12.17 -24.21 7.60
C MET A 20 -10.67 -23.99 7.72
N ASN A 21 -10.15 -23.12 6.86
CA ASN A 21 -9.12 -22.11 7.15
C ASN A 21 -8.77 -21.31 5.90
N ILE A 22 -9.78 -20.70 5.27
CA ILE A 22 -9.59 -19.55 4.38
C ILE A 22 -10.06 -18.33 5.17
N LEU A 23 -9.36 -17.97 6.25
CA LEU A 23 -9.66 -16.74 7.00
C LEU A 23 -8.51 -16.33 7.94
N SER A 24 -7.28 -16.23 7.43
CA SER A 24 -6.30 -15.26 7.96
C SER A 24 -5.16 -14.96 6.97
N LYS A 25 -5.52 -14.71 5.72
CA LYS A 25 -4.88 -13.64 4.98
C LYS A 25 -6.00 -12.74 4.53
N LYS A 26 -6.59 -12.00 5.49
CA LYS A 26 -6.90 -10.60 5.18
C LYS A 26 -5.66 -10.15 4.42
N ASN A 27 -5.84 -9.76 3.16
CA ASN A 27 -4.90 -8.88 2.53
C ASN A 27 -4.66 -7.80 3.60
N LEU A 28 -3.57 -7.93 4.36
CA LEU A 28 -2.96 -6.82 5.05
C LEU A 28 -2.60 -5.97 3.86
N ALA A 29 -3.55 -5.16 3.40
CA ALA A 29 -3.26 -4.03 2.56
C ALA A 29 -2.14 -3.37 3.34
N MET A 30 -0.90 -3.58 2.89
CA MET A 30 0.28 -3.33 3.70
C MET A 30 0.12 -1.91 4.17
N ALA A 31 -0.12 -1.72 5.47
CA ALA A 31 -0.59 -0.44 5.96
C ALA A 31 0.47 0.55 5.50
N ARG A 32 0.10 1.55 4.71
CA ARG A 32 1.08 2.52 4.23
C ARG A 32 1.02 3.71 5.17
N THR A 33 2.19 4.15 5.59
CA THR A 33 2.32 5.28 6.52
C THR A 33 3.29 6.30 5.97
N TRP A 34 3.28 7.47 6.60
CA TRP A 34 4.24 8.53 6.33
C TRP A 34 5.55 8.26 7.04
N TYR A 35 6.64 8.47 6.33
CA TYR A 35 7.97 8.51 6.89
C TYR A 35 8.65 9.81 6.50
N ALA A 36 9.12 10.57 7.48
CA ALA A 36 9.90 11.78 7.27
C ALA A 36 11.35 11.43 6.97
N TYR A 37 11.96 12.12 6.02
CA TYR A 37 13.38 11.96 5.72
C TYR A 37 14.21 12.81 6.68
N ASN A 38 15.17 12.18 7.35
CA ASN A 38 15.99 12.84 8.37
C ASN A 38 17.18 13.63 7.80
N GLY A 39 17.41 13.59 6.48
CA GLY A 39 18.55 14.26 5.85
C GLY A 39 19.88 13.50 5.94
N ILE A 40 19.90 12.32 6.57
CA ILE A 40 21.12 11.56 6.84
C ILE A 40 21.13 10.31 5.95
N GLY A 41 22.14 10.17 5.09
CA GLY A 41 22.28 9.04 4.17
C GLY A 41 21.51 9.22 2.86
N LEU A 42 21.35 8.16 2.08
CA LEU A 42 20.72 8.25 0.77
C LEU A 42 19.21 8.06 0.87
N ALA A 43 18.44 8.83 0.11
CA ALA A 43 16.97 8.70 0.07
C ALA A 43 16.47 7.32 -0.44
N ARG A 44 17.35 6.45 -0.92
CA ARG A 44 17.01 5.07 -1.31
C ARG A 44 17.09 4.07 -0.15
N ASP A 45 17.71 4.48 0.96
CA ASP A 45 17.98 3.64 2.12
C ASP A 45 16.84 3.82 3.13
N SER A 46 16.29 2.71 3.63
CA SER A 46 15.20 2.75 4.61
C SER A 46 15.64 3.38 5.94
N GLY A 47 16.91 3.27 6.31
CA GLY A 47 17.46 3.84 7.54
C GLY A 47 17.49 5.38 7.59
N SER A 48 17.32 6.05 6.45
CA SER A 48 17.26 7.52 6.36
C SER A 48 15.85 8.09 6.61
N TYR A 49 14.91 7.24 7.00
CA TYR A 49 13.51 7.57 7.16
C TYR A 49 13.05 7.30 8.59
N ILE A 50 12.26 8.21 9.14
CA ILE A 50 11.70 8.11 10.48
C ILE A 50 10.18 8.08 10.36
N TYR A 51 9.53 7.16 11.05
CA TYR A 51 8.07 7.07 11.11
C TYR A 51 7.44 8.41 11.54
N SER A 52 6.43 8.87 10.79
CA SER A 52 5.61 10.02 11.13
C SER A 52 4.13 9.61 11.21
N PRO A 53 3.45 9.85 12.35
CA PRO A 53 2.01 9.61 12.45
C PRO A 53 1.17 10.68 11.74
N VAL A 54 1.78 11.81 11.37
CA VAL A 54 1.11 12.97 10.76
C VAL A 54 1.48 13.07 9.28
N PRO A 55 0.53 13.42 8.38
CA PRO A 55 0.84 13.69 6.98
C PRO A 55 1.77 14.91 6.83
N PRO A 56 2.69 14.89 5.86
CA PRO A 56 3.55 16.02 5.55
C PRO A 56 2.76 17.22 5.02
N LEU A 57 3.14 18.43 5.45
CA LEU A 57 2.58 19.70 4.94
C LEU A 57 3.47 20.36 3.87
N CYS A 58 4.71 19.90 3.75
CA CYS A 58 5.68 20.32 2.76
C CYS A 58 5.24 19.86 1.36
N THR A 59 5.06 20.81 0.43
CA THR A 59 4.54 20.51 -0.90
C THR A 59 5.44 20.98 -2.03
N ALA A 60 6.48 21.78 -1.78
CA ALA A 60 7.37 22.25 -2.83
C ALA A 60 8.78 22.48 -2.26
N GLY A 61 9.79 22.18 -3.08
CA GLY A 61 11.20 22.42 -2.80
C GLY A 61 12.11 21.31 -3.32
N TRP A 62 13.42 21.46 -3.11
CA TRP A 62 14.44 20.61 -3.74
C TRP A 62 14.88 19.44 -2.87
N ASP A 63 14.52 19.48 -1.58
CA ASP A 63 14.86 18.46 -0.61
C ASP A 63 13.71 17.50 -0.34
N LEU A 64 14.07 16.27 0.04
CA LEU A 64 13.08 15.28 0.41
C LEU A 64 12.50 15.62 1.78
N CYS A 65 11.17 15.65 1.86
CA CYS A 65 10.49 15.89 3.12
C CYS A 65 9.97 14.59 3.73
N ALA A 66 9.09 13.90 2.99
CA ALA A 66 8.48 12.67 3.47
C ALA A 66 8.04 11.77 2.32
N VAL A 67 7.94 10.48 2.62
CA VAL A 67 7.52 9.44 1.69
C VAL A 67 6.41 8.60 2.27
N TYR A 68 5.54 8.11 1.39
CA TYR A 68 4.45 7.20 1.72
C TYR A 68 4.85 5.79 1.34
N ALA A 69 5.38 5.05 2.31
CA ALA A 69 5.92 3.72 2.12
C ALA A 69 5.17 2.69 2.96
N GLU A 70 5.51 1.43 2.76
CA GLU A 70 4.91 0.31 3.49
C GLU A 70 5.34 0.30 4.96
N TYR A 71 4.38 0.08 5.84
CA TYR A 71 4.60 0.08 7.28
C TYR A 71 5.29 -1.21 7.73
N SER A 72 6.39 -1.06 8.46
CA SER A 72 7.06 -2.15 9.18
C SER A 72 7.53 -1.75 10.58
N GLY A 73 7.00 -0.64 11.13
CA GLY A 73 7.41 -0.10 12.41
C GLY A 73 8.12 1.25 12.26
N SER A 74 9.27 1.41 12.91
CA SER A 74 10.02 2.67 12.98
C SER A 74 10.66 3.09 11.66
N LEU A 75 11.02 2.10 10.83
CA LEU A 75 11.63 2.25 9.51
C LEU A 75 10.73 1.59 8.46
N PRO A 76 10.73 2.08 7.21
CA PRO A 76 10.03 1.42 6.11
C PRO A 76 10.70 0.07 5.76
N ALA A 77 9.87 -0.91 5.39
CA ALA A 77 10.33 -2.30 5.19
C ALA A 77 11.32 -2.38 4.04
N SER A 78 10.99 -1.67 2.98
CA SER A 78 11.82 -1.47 1.81
C SER A 78 11.33 -0.23 1.06
N ILE A 79 12.26 0.46 0.40
CA ILE A 79 11.90 1.53 -0.55
C ILE A 79 11.74 0.88 -1.91
N SER A 80 10.49 0.69 -2.35
CA SER A 80 10.18 0.11 -3.66
C SER A 80 10.78 0.92 -4.81
N ASN A 81 11.08 0.25 -5.93
CA ASN A 81 11.73 0.89 -7.06
C ASN A 81 10.90 2.05 -7.65
N ASN A 82 9.57 1.92 -7.65
CA ASN A 82 8.66 2.99 -8.06
C ASN A 82 8.78 4.23 -7.16
N LEU A 83 8.92 4.02 -5.85
CA LEU A 83 9.09 5.12 -4.91
C LEU A 83 10.44 5.82 -5.10
N ARG A 84 11.50 5.08 -5.46
CA ARG A 84 12.80 5.66 -5.86
C ARG A 84 12.69 6.54 -7.11
N LEU A 85 11.92 6.09 -8.11
CA LEU A 85 11.65 6.90 -9.31
C LEU A 85 10.90 8.19 -8.96
N TYR A 86 9.89 8.11 -8.09
CA TYR A 86 9.18 9.30 -7.62
C TYR A 86 10.05 10.25 -6.80
N ILE A 87 10.98 9.72 -6.00
CA ILE A 87 11.98 10.53 -5.29
C ILE A 87 12.87 11.27 -6.29
N ALA A 88 13.40 10.57 -7.29
CA ALA A 88 14.24 11.18 -8.32
C ALA A 88 13.48 12.25 -9.11
N ALA A 89 12.27 11.94 -9.56
CA ALA A 89 11.40 12.89 -10.26
C ALA A 89 11.06 14.11 -9.38
N GLY A 90 10.78 13.90 -8.09
CA GLY A 90 10.52 14.99 -7.15
C GLY A 90 11.73 15.90 -6.98
N ARG A 91 12.94 15.35 -6.92
CA ARG A 91 14.19 16.14 -6.78
C ARG A 91 14.48 16.98 -8.02
N VAL A 92 14.10 16.49 -9.19
CA VAL A 92 14.25 17.23 -10.45
C VAL A 92 13.18 18.30 -10.63
N THR A 93 11.93 18.00 -10.23
CA THR A 93 10.78 18.91 -10.43
C THR A 93 10.54 19.87 -9.28
N GLY A 94 11.12 19.60 -8.11
CA GLY A 94 10.89 20.33 -6.87
C GLY A 94 9.47 20.17 -6.31
N LEU A 95 8.74 19.13 -6.73
CA LEU A 95 7.30 18.99 -6.49
C LEU A 95 6.91 17.58 -6.05
N PRO A 96 5.73 17.39 -5.44
CA PRO A 96 5.28 16.10 -4.95
C PRO A 96 4.93 15.18 -6.12
N GLN A 97 5.31 13.90 -5.98
CA GLN A 97 5.13 12.91 -7.04
C GLN A 97 4.24 11.75 -6.58
N PRO A 98 3.47 11.12 -7.49
CA PRO A 98 3.31 11.43 -8.92
C PRO A 98 2.39 12.64 -9.14
N GLN A 99 2.63 13.45 -10.16
CA GLN A 99 1.72 14.55 -10.53
C GLN A 99 0.56 14.10 -11.43
N THR A 100 0.78 13.05 -12.22
CA THR A 100 -0.17 12.51 -13.19
C THR A 100 -0.74 11.17 -12.71
N PRO A 101 -2.08 10.96 -12.78
CA PRO A 101 -3.12 11.93 -13.15
C PRO A 101 -3.36 12.99 -12.05
N PRO A 102 -3.95 14.15 -12.37
CA PRO A 102 -4.36 15.15 -11.38
C PRO A 102 -5.26 14.55 -10.30
N GLY A 103 -5.06 14.92 -9.03
CA GLY A 103 -5.80 14.34 -7.90
C GLY A 103 -5.30 12.96 -7.42
N SER A 104 -4.30 12.36 -8.08
CA SER A 104 -3.66 11.15 -7.58
C SER A 104 -2.99 11.36 -6.22
N LYS A 105 -3.07 10.32 -5.36
CA LYS A 105 -2.39 10.29 -4.07
C LYS A 105 -0.88 10.42 -4.29
N LYS A 106 -0.28 11.45 -3.70
CA LYS A 106 1.16 11.69 -3.76
C LYS A 106 1.87 10.75 -2.80
N PHE A 107 2.94 10.13 -3.29
CA PHE A 107 3.79 9.22 -2.52
C PHE A 107 5.04 9.90 -2.00
N VAL A 108 5.47 10.99 -2.61
CA VAL A 108 6.69 11.71 -2.24
C VAL A 108 6.36 13.18 -2.11
N TYR A 109 6.82 13.81 -1.05
CA TYR A 109 6.68 15.23 -0.76
C TYR A 109 8.04 15.87 -0.58
N MET A 110 8.17 17.10 -1.07
CA MET A 110 9.41 17.86 -1.07
C MET A 110 9.30 19.10 -0.18
N LYS A 111 10.43 19.54 0.38
CA LYS A 111 10.56 20.72 1.24
C LYS A 111 11.58 21.70 0.62
N PRO A 112 11.39 23.01 0.87
CA PRO A 112 12.32 24.04 0.41
C PRO A 112 13.69 23.92 1.07
#